data_AF-A0A424LF56-F1
#
_entry.id   AF-A0A424LF56-F1
#
_cell.length_a   1.000
_cell.length_b   1.000
_cell.length_c   1.000
_cell.angle_alpha   90.00
_cell.angle_beta   90.00
_cell.angle_gamma   90.00
#
_symmetry.space_group_name_H-M   'P 1'
#
loop_
_entity.id
_entity.type
_entity.pdbx_description
1 polymer ?
#
loop_
_entity_poly.entity_id
_entity_poly.type
_entity_poly.pdbx_seq_one_letter_code
_entity_poly.pdbx_strand_id
1 'polypeptide(L)'
;MKKLWFDAFAVLLFVLGTFGNVWVEEKRNGYSIVYTPLDSINIEDYDDYFKKGIGEVVDFFNTPYKNSFSIYIHPNRESLDSTWQKDWGMPDFKSQCWMVASGVSEKLDIISPKTWDSLSCEHHYADTIGTYQLIKHELVHVFHGQRNKSPDFGITNGIDWLVEGMATYASGQCNSKRISEVKKIISRKEYPQQLNKFWKGNSKYGLSGTMVMYIDDEFGRTKLLDLLRYNYLMDVLNELEITEEELIVNWKYFVEQL
;
A
#
# COMPACT_ATOMS: atom_id res chain seq x y z
N MET A 1 -11.84 -74.31 -10.18
CA MET A 1 -10.44 -74.23 -9.69
C MET A 1 -9.80 -72.97 -10.26
N LYS A 2 -9.22 -72.16 -9.36
CA LYS A 2 -8.26 -71.06 -9.54
C LYS A 2 -8.74 -69.72 -10.15
N LYS A 3 -8.99 -68.80 -9.22
CA LYS A 3 -8.81 -67.34 -9.29
C LYS A 3 -7.44 -66.98 -9.86
N LEU A 4 -7.35 -65.86 -10.58
CA LEU A 4 -6.17 -65.01 -10.64
C LEU A 4 -6.64 -63.56 -10.63
N TRP A 5 -6.54 -62.95 -9.45
CA TRP A 5 -6.58 -61.51 -9.26
C TRP A 5 -5.24 -60.95 -9.74
N PHE A 6 -5.26 -59.92 -10.57
CA PHE A 6 -4.09 -59.10 -10.83
C PHE A 6 -4.20 -57.85 -9.97
N ASP A 7 -3.46 -57.85 -8.87
CA ASP A 7 -3.21 -56.65 -8.07
C ASP A 7 -2.29 -55.73 -8.88
N ALA A 8 -2.83 -54.59 -9.31
CA ALA A 8 -2.04 -53.49 -9.86
C ALA A 8 -1.38 -52.75 -8.69
N PHE A 9 -0.12 -53.06 -8.41
CA PHE A 9 0.74 -52.23 -7.57
C PHE A 9 1.03 -50.92 -8.32
N ALA A 10 0.27 -49.87 -8.00
CA ALA A 10 0.64 -48.50 -8.33
C ALA A 10 1.84 -48.11 -7.47
N VAL A 11 3.03 -48.10 -8.08
CA VAL A 11 4.23 -47.50 -7.49
C VAL A 11 4.00 -45.98 -7.47
N LEU A 12 3.57 -45.46 -6.32
CA LEU A 12 3.57 -44.03 -6.03
C LEU A 12 5.03 -43.59 -5.84
N LEU A 13 5.64 -43.12 -6.93
CA LEU A 13 6.87 -42.34 -6.87
C LEU A 13 6.54 -40.99 -6.21
N PHE A 14 6.85 -40.87 -4.92
CA PHE A 14 6.98 -39.58 -4.24
C PHE A 14 8.17 -38.85 -4.88
N VAL A 15 7.88 -38.02 -5.88
CA VAL A 15 8.79 -36.95 -6.27
C VAL A 15 8.75 -35.93 -5.15
N LEU A 16 9.73 -36.00 -4.24
CA LEU A 16 10.12 -34.89 -3.37
C LEU A 16 10.75 -33.80 -4.27
N GLY A 17 9.91 -33.19 -5.10
CA GLY A 17 10.21 -31.95 -5.80
C GLY A 17 9.98 -30.80 -4.83
N THR A 18 10.76 -29.73 -4.97
CA THR A 18 10.64 -28.50 -4.20
C THR A 18 9.22 -27.91 -4.30
N PHE A 19 8.34 -28.29 -3.36
CA PHE A 19 6.94 -27.84 -3.27
C PHE A 19 6.77 -26.34 -2.93
N GLY A 20 7.85 -25.56 -2.90
CA GLY A 20 7.85 -24.16 -2.44
C GLY A 20 7.76 -23.09 -3.53
N ASN A 21 7.86 -23.43 -4.83
CA ASN A 21 8.07 -22.42 -5.89
C ASN A 21 6.95 -22.32 -6.93
N VAL A 22 5.85 -23.06 -6.79
CA VAL A 22 4.74 -22.96 -7.73
C VAL A 22 3.76 -21.90 -7.22
N TRP A 23 3.60 -20.84 -8.01
CA TRP A 23 2.59 -19.82 -7.76
C TRP A 23 1.22 -20.30 -8.26
N VAL A 24 0.20 -20.10 -7.44
CA VAL A 24 -1.22 -20.33 -7.73
C VAL A 24 -1.86 -18.97 -7.96
N GLU A 25 -2.62 -18.81 -9.04
CA GLU A 25 -3.41 -17.62 -9.32
C GLU A 25 -4.89 -17.93 -9.19
N GLU A 26 -5.59 -17.16 -8.37
CA GLU A 26 -7.04 -17.16 -8.30
C GLU A 26 -7.61 -15.82 -8.76
N LYS A 27 -8.56 -15.87 -9.70
CA LYS A 27 -9.19 -14.66 -10.24
C LYS A 27 -10.41 -14.27 -9.41
N ARG A 28 -10.53 -12.96 -9.15
CA ARG A 28 -11.70 -12.29 -8.56
C ARG A 28 -12.22 -11.26 -9.56
N ASN A 29 -13.32 -10.58 -9.22
CA ASN A 29 -13.82 -9.49 -10.05
C ASN A 29 -12.93 -8.24 -9.88
N GLY A 30 -12.14 -7.93 -10.91
CA GLY A 30 -11.28 -6.73 -10.93
C GLY A 30 -9.87 -6.90 -10.34
N TYR A 31 -9.52 -8.08 -9.81
CA TYR A 31 -8.15 -8.39 -9.37
C TYR A 31 -7.89 -9.91 -9.37
N SER A 32 -6.63 -10.32 -9.28
CA SER A 32 -6.26 -11.71 -8.98
C SER A 32 -5.41 -11.78 -7.72
N ILE A 33 -5.48 -12.91 -7.00
CA ILE A 33 -4.61 -13.22 -5.87
C ILE A 33 -3.63 -14.30 -6.34
N VAL A 34 -2.34 -14.00 -6.21
CA VAL A 34 -1.25 -14.86 -6.62
C VAL A 34 -0.45 -15.25 -5.37
N TYR A 35 -0.38 -16.53 -5.05
CA TYR A 35 0.17 -16.99 -3.77
C TYR A 35 0.86 -18.36 -3.92
N THR A 36 1.60 -18.80 -2.91
CA THR A 36 2.20 -20.15 -2.88
C THR A 36 1.33 -21.10 -2.03
N PRO A 37 1.36 -22.43 -2.25
CA PRO A 37 0.54 -23.37 -1.47
C PRO A 37 0.64 -23.24 0.06
N LEU A 38 1.74 -22.69 0.58
CA LEU A 38 1.91 -22.38 2.01
C LEU A 38 0.85 -21.40 2.54
N ASP A 39 0.35 -20.51 1.69
CA ASP A 39 -0.64 -19.49 2.04
C ASP A 39 -2.08 -19.89 1.74
N SER A 40 -2.30 -21.03 1.08
CA SER A 40 -3.63 -21.50 0.63
C SER A 40 -4.71 -21.46 1.72
N ILE A 41 -4.35 -21.83 2.95
CA ILE A 41 -5.29 -21.87 4.08
C ILE A 41 -5.72 -20.48 4.57
N ASN A 42 -4.98 -19.43 4.21
CA ASN A 42 -5.20 -18.06 4.68
C ASN A 42 -5.83 -17.16 3.61
N ILE A 43 -6.00 -17.64 2.37
CA ILE A 43 -6.41 -16.80 1.24
C ILE A 43 -7.80 -16.21 1.44
N GLU A 44 -8.75 -16.97 1.98
CA GLU A 44 -10.10 -16.45 2.27
C GLU A 44 -10.05 -15.31 3.30
N ASP A 45 -9.28 -15.46 4.39
CA ASP A 45 -9.07 -14.41 5.40
C ASP A 45 -8.47 -13.14 4.78
N TYR A 46 -7.51 -13.30 3.86
CA TYR A 46 -6.85 -12.18 3.20
C TYR A 46 -7.75 -11.51 2.16
N ASP A 47 -8.53 -12.30 1.41
CA ASP A 47 -9.45 -11.82 0.39
C ASP A 47 -10.53 -10.92 1.00
N ASP A 48 -11.01 -11.22 2.20
CA ASP A 48 -11.94 -10.35 2.92
C ASP A 48 -11.35 -8.95 3.17
N TYR A 49 -10.07 -8.85 3.54
CA TYR A 49 -9.39 -7.56 3.67
C TYR A 49 -9.22 -6.85 2.33
N PHE A 50 -8.82 -7.57 1.27
CA PHE A 50 -8.63 -6.98 -0.05
C PHE A 50 -9.93 -6.47 -0.64
N LYS A 51 -10.98 -7.30 -0.65
CA LYS A 51 -12.30 -6.95 -1.15
C LYS A 51 -12.88 -5.74 -0.43
N LYS A 52 -12.80 -5.73 0.91
CA LYS A 52 -13.26 -4.59 1.72
C LYS A 52 -12.43 -3.33 1.44
N GLY A 53 -11.11 -3.45 1.41
CA GLY A 53 -10.20 -2.34 1.14
C GLY A 53 -10.44 -1.72 -0.23
N ILE A 54 -10.58 -2.55 -1.28
CA ILE A 54 -10.92 -2.11 -2.64
C ILE A 54 -12.24 -1.34 -2.64
N GLY A 55 -13.29 -1.89 -2.01
CA GLY A 55 -14.59 -1.24 -1.89
C GLY A 55 -14.48 0.14 -1.22
N GLU A 56 -13.79 0.22 -0.08
CA GLU A 56 -13.66 1.49 0.64
C GLU A 56 -12.76 2.51 -0.07
N VAL A 57 -11.77 2.09 -0.88
CA VAL A 57 -11.01 3.00 -1.74
C VAL A 57 -11.88 3.56 -2.85
N VAL A 58 -12.73 2.72 -3.47
CA VAL A 58 -13.72 3.15 -4.47
C VAL A 58 -14.72 4.12 -3.85
N ASP A 59 -15.23 3.83 -2.66
CA ASP A 59 -16.16 4.72 -1.95
C ASP A 59 -15.48 6.05 -1.59
N PHE A 60 -14.21 6.00 -1.16
CA PHE A 60 -13.45 7.20 -0.84
C PHE A 60 -13.30 8.12 -2.06
N PHE A 61 -12.89 7.60 -3.22
CA PHE A 61 -12.72 8.44 -4.41
C PHE A 61 -13.98 8.58 -5.28
N ASN A 62 -15.06 7.90 -4.92
CA ASN A 62 -16.31 7.80 -5.68
C ASN A 62 -16.07 7.38 -7.16
N THR A 63 -15.13 6.48 -7.40
CA THR A 63 -14.78 6.00 -8.75
C THR A 63 -14.06 4.65 -8.68
N PRO A 64 -14.30 3.71 -9.62
CA PRO A 64 -13.66 2.39 -9.59
C PRO A 64 -12.17 2.45 -9.93
N TYR A 65 -11.42 1.38 -9.66
CA TYR A 65 -10.11 1.17 -10.27
C TYR A 65 -10.24 1.18 -11.81
N LYS A 66 -9.24 1.72 -12.53
CA LYS A 66 -9.29 1.79 -14.00
C LYS A 66 -9.03 0.44 -14.64
N ASN A 67 -8.10 -0.33 -14.07
CA ASN A 67 -7.64 -1.60 -14.60
C ASN A 67 -7.69 -2.67 -13.51
N SER A 68 -7.76 -3.93 -13.93
CA SER A 68 -7.47 -5.05 -13.03
C SER A 68 -6.01 -5.06 -12.61
N PHE A 69 -5.72 -5.60 -11.43
CA PHE A 69 -4.37 -5.72 -10.88
C PHE A 69 -4.18 -7.06 -10.17
N SER A 70 -2.92 -7.42 -9.87
CA SER A 70 -2.59 -8.65 -9.16
C SER A 70 -2.13 -8.37 -7.74
N ILE A 71 -2.54 -9.20 -6.80
CA ILE A 71 -2.06 -9.17 -5.41
C ILE A 71 -1.15 -10.39 -5.21
N TYR A 72 0.15 -10.15 -5.04
CA TYR A 72 1.15 -11.19 -4.82
C TYR A 72 1.41 -11.36 -3.32
N ILE A 73 1.05 -12.54 -2.79
CA ILE A 73 1.31 -12.91 -1.39
C ILE A 73 2.61 -13.70 -1.34
N HIS A 74 3.66 -13.04 -0.87
CA HIS A 74 4.98 -13.61 -0.71
C HIS A 74 5.08 -14.38 0.61
N PRO A 75 5.54 -15.64 0.61
CA PRO A 75 5.62 -16.45 1.82
C PRO A 75 6.65 -15.92 2.83
N ASN A 76 7.59 -15.08 2.40
CA ASN A 76 8.66 -14.53 3.25
C ASN A 76 9.34 -13.30 2.60
N ARG A 77 10.25 -12.69 3.36
CA ARG A 77 11.06 -11.54 2.98
C ARG A 77 11.91 -11.78 1.73
N GLU A 78 12.48 -12.98 1.58
CA GLU A 78 13.36 -13.34 0.46
C GLU A 78 12.60 -13.37 -0.87
N SER A 79 11.39 -13.93 -0.87
CA SER A 79 10.50 -13.91 -2.04
C SER A 79 10.11 -12.49 -2.44
N LEU A 80 9.83 -11.62 -1.48
CA LEU A 80 9.49 -10.22 -1.75
C LEU A 80 10.72 -9.44 -2.26
N ASP A 81 11.87 -9.57 -1.59
CA ASP A 81 13.10 -8.89 -1.97
C ASP A 81 13.54 -9.27 -3.38
N SER A 82 13.55 -10.57 -3.69
CA SER A 82 13.94 -11.04 -5.04
C SER A 82 13.03 -10.48 -6.14
N THR A 83 11.75 -10.27 -5.84
CA THR A 83 10.80 -9.65 -6.76
C THR A 83 11.13 -8.17 -6.97
N TRP A 84 11.29 -7.40 -5.89
CA TRP A 84 11.63 -5.97 -5.99
C TRP A 84 13.01 -5.71 -6.58
N GLN A 85 14.00 -6.55 -6.28
CA GLN A 85 15.34 -6.50 -6.90
C GLN A 85 15.24 -6.58 -8.42
N LYS A 86 14.40 -7.47 -8.94
CA LYS A 86 14.16 -7.65 -10.37
C LYS A 86 13.40 -6.45 -10.95
N ASP A 87 12.31 -6.05 -10.32
CA ASP A 87 11.41 -5.02 -10.86
C ASP A 87 12.06 -3.63 -10.86
N TRP A 88 12.89 -3.35 -9.86
CA TRP A 88 13.57 -2.05 -9.74
C TRP A 88 14.97 -2.05 -10.37
N GLY A 89 15.44 -3.19 -10.88
CA GLY A 89 16.80 -3.32 -11.43
C GLY A 89 17.90 -3.10 -10.38
N MET A 90 17.62 -3.45 -9.11
CA MET A 90 18.51 -3.24 -7.97
C MET A 90 18.86 -4.58 -7.31
N PRO A 91 19.84 -5.35 -7.83
CA PRO A 91 20.14 -6.71 -7.36
C PRO A 91 20.56 -6.78 -5.88
N ASP A 92 21.14 -5.71 -5.34
CA ASP A 92 21.58 -5.62 -3.95
C ASP A 92 20.52 -5.05 -3.00
N PHE A 93 19.32 -4.71 -3.51
CA PHE A 93 18.27 -4.15 -2.68
C PHE A 93 17.87 -5.13 -1.57
N LYS A 94 17.70 -4.58 -0.37
CA LYS A 94 17.11 -5.26 0.79
C LYS A 94 16.10 -4.33 1.43
N SER A 95 14.89 -4.85 1.57
CA SER A 95 13.81 -4.15 2.24
C SER A 95 14.10 -4.00 3.74
N GLN A 96 13.55 -2.94 4.33
CA GLN A 96 13.62 -2.72 5.76
C GLN A 96 12.59 -3.59 6.50
N CYS A 97 12.77 -3.81 7.80
CA CYS A 97 11.88 -4.65 8.60
C CYS A 97 10.41 -4.17 8.63
N TRP A 98 10.17 -2.88 8.44
CA TRP A 98 8.83 -2.31 8.36
C TRP A 98 8.20 -2.39 6.96
N MET A 99 8.99 -2.65 5.90
CA MET A 99 8.49 -2.65 4.52
C MET A 99 7.82 -3.97 4.16
N VAL A 100 6.62 -4.27 4.66
CA VAL A 100 5.97 -5.59 4.43
C VAL A 100 5.15 -5.67 3.15
N ALA A 101 4.92 -4.56 2.46
CA ALA A 101 4.16 -4.51 1.23
C ALA A 101 4.55 -3.30 0.36
N SER A 102 4.15 -3.32 -0.91
CA SER A 102 4.24 -2.19 -1.83
C SER A 102 3.16 -2.32 -2.92
N GLY A 103 2.33 -1.28 -3.07
CA GLY A 103 1.38 -1.13 -4.16
C GLY A 103 1.89 -0.22 -5.28
N VAL A 104 1.70 -0.64 -6.53
CA VAL A 104 1.86 0.15 -7.76
C VAL A 104 0.70 -0.14 -8.72
N SER A 105 0.58 0.59 -9.82
CA SER A 105 -0.59 0.56 -10.72
C SER A 105 -1.17 -0.83 -11.07
N GLU A 106 -0.32 -1.81 -11.36
CA GLU A 106 -0.72 -3.14 -11.84
C GLU A 106 -0.63 -4.23 -10.75
N LYS A 107 -0.06 -3.92 -9.59
CA LYS A 107 0.15 -4.94 -8.56
C LYS A 107 0.31 -4.41 -7.14
N LEU A 108 0.00 -5.28 -6.19
CA LEU A 108 0.34 -5.15 -4.78
C LEU A 108 1.18 -6.38 -4.39
N ASP A 109 2.43 -6.16 -4.00
CA ASP A 109 3.25 -7.21 -3.39
C ASP A 109 3.14 -7.11 -1.87
N ILE A 110 2.89 -8.22 -1.18
CA ILE A 110 2.71 -8.25 0.28
C ILE A 110 3.30 -9.53 0.85
N ILE A 111 4.09 -9.44 1.93
CA ILE A 111 4.44 -10.63 2.71
C ILE A 111 3.18 -11.17 3.36
N SER A 112 2.97 -12.48 3.33
CA SER A 112 1.86 -13.16 4.01
C SER A 112 1.55 -12.55 5.39
N PRO A 113 0.40 -11.89 5.57
CA PRO A 113 0.10 -11.17 6.80
C PRO A 113 0.27 -11.99 8.08
N LYS A 114 -0.12 -13.27 8.10
CA LYS A 114 0.03 -14.17 9.27
C LYS A 114 1.48 -14.36 9.72
N THR A 115 2.46 -14.00 8.90
CA THR A 115 3.90 -14.11 9.22
C THR A 115 4.50 -12.80 9.75
N TRP A 116 3.75 -11.69 9.76
CA TRP A 116 4.29 -10.39 10.17
C TRP A 116 4.80 -10.35 11.59
N ASP A 117 4.16 -11.07 12.51
CA ASP A 117 4.57 -11.13 13.92
C ASP A 117 6.02 -11.60 14.12
N SER A 118 6.58 -12.35 13.15
CA SER A 118 7.97 -12.82 13.19
C SER A 118 8.90 -12.12 12.18
N LEU A 119 8.35 -11.41 11.20
CA LEU A 119 9.13 -10.80 10.09
C LEU A 119 9.16 -9.28 10.11
N SER A 120 8.22 -8.63 10.82
CA SER A 120 8.14 -7.18 10.91
C SER A 120 8.53 -6.66 12.28
N CYS A 121 9.13 -5.47 12.29
CA CYS A 121 9.44 -4.73 13.51
C CYS A 121 8.30 -3.79 13.95
N GLU A 122 7.31 -3.54 13.08
CA GLU A 122 6.24 -2.57 13.32
C GLU A 122 4.83 -3.14 13.10
N HIS A 123 4.69 -4.19 12.29
CA HIS A 123 3.39 -4.74 11.93
C HIS A 123 3.14 -6.06 12.63
N HIS A 124 1.97 -6.17 13.25
CA HIS A 124 1.52 -7.37 13.94
C HIS A 124 0.18 -7.80 13.36
N TYR A 125 0.07 -9.05 12.92
CA TYR A 125 -1.16 -9.57 12.33
C TYR A 125 -2.32 -9.60 13.33
N ALA A 126 -1.99 -9.81 14.61
CA ALA A 126 -2.95 -9.72 15.70
C ALA A 126 -3.59 -8.32 15.83
N ASP A 127 -2.91 -7.27 15.38
CA ASP A 127 -3.51 -5.94 15.19
C ASP A 127 -4.31 -5.92 13.88
N THR A 128 -5.53 -6.43 13.96
CA THR A 128 -6.45 -6.53 12.80
C THR A 128 -6.79 -5.17 12.19
N ILE A 129 -6.84 -4.10 13.01
CA ILE A 129 -7.11 -2.74 12.52
C ILE A 129 -5.89 -2.23 11.76
N GLY A 130 -4.70 -2.30 12.37
CA GLY A 130 -3.46 -1.87 11.73
C GLY A 130 -3.17 -2.65 10.45
N THR A 131 -3.41 -3.96 10.47
CA THR A 131 -3.27 -4.85 9.30
C THR A 131 -4.20 -4.43 8.17
N TYR A 132 -5.49 -4.25 8.47
CA TYR A 132 -6.46 -3.81 7.48
C TYR A 132 -6.09 -2.43 6.90
N GLN A 133 -5.70 -1.47 7.76
CA GLN A 133 -5.30 -0.14 7.34
C GLN A 133 -4.06 -0.16 6.45
N LEU A 134 -3.08 -1.03 6.73
CA LEU A 134 -1.90 -1.18 5.88
C LEU A 134 -2.27 -1.76 4.51
N ILE A 135 -3.09 -2.81 4.47
CA ILE A 135 -3.57 -3.36 3.20
C ILE A 135 -4.31 -2.29 2.38
N LYS A 136 -5.19 -1.53 3.03
CA LYS A 136 -5.91 -0.43 2.38
C LYS A 136 -4.96 0.68 1.91
N HIS A 137 -3.91 1.01 2.67
CA HIS A 137 -2.87 1.98 2.27
C HIS A 137 -2.23 1.58 0.95
N GLU A 138 -1.80 0.33 0.82
CA GLU A 138 -1.19 -0.17 -0.42
C GLU A 138 -2.21 -0.22 -1.57
N LEU A 139 -3.47 -0.54 -1.29
CA LEU A 139 -4.53 -0.49 -2.29
C LEU A 139 -4.80 0.94 -2.80
N VAL A 140 -4.60 1.97 -1.97
CA VAL A 140 -4.63 3.38 -2.42
C VAL A 140 -3.45 3.67 -3.35
N HIS A 141 -2.27 3.12 -3.09
CA HIS A 141 -1.12 3.24 -4.00
C HIS A 141 -1.39 2.60 -5.36
N VAL A 142 -1.99 1.40 -5.39
CA VAL A 142 -2.45 0.78 -6.66
C VAL A 142 -3.42 1.71 -7.39
N PHE A 143 -4.43 2.22 -6.68
CA PHE A 143 -5.44 3.11 -7.25
C PHE A 143 -4.84 4.40 -7.84
N HIS A 144 -3.89 5.00 -7.10
CA HIS A 144 -3.17 6.20 -7.49
C HIS A 144 -2.26 5.91 -8.68
N GLY A 145 -1.50 4.82 -8.67
CA GLY A 145 -0.63 4.42 -9.77
C GLY A 145 -1.39 4.28 -11.10
N GLN A 146 -2.62 3.76 -11.09
CA GLN A 146 -3.46 3.66 -12.30
C GLN A 146 -3.90 5.02 -12.87
N ARG A 147 -3.74 6.10 -12.11
CA ARG A 147 -4.10 7.48 -12.49
C ARG A 147 -2.90 8.39 -12.69
N ASN A 148 -1.74 7.98 -12.19
CA ASN A 148 -0.51 8.76 -12.24
C ASN A 148 0.21 8.60 -13.59
N LYS A 149 0.98 9.61 -14.02
CA LYS A 149 1.81 9.51 -15.24
C LYS A 149 3.06 8.63 -15.04
N SER A 150 3.47 8.40 -13.79
CA SER A 150 4.48 7.40 -13.38
C SER A 150 3.74 6.31 -12.59
N PRO A 151 3.28 5.23 -13.25
CA PRO A 151 2.41 4.23 -12.63
C PRO A 151 3.06 3.44 -11.49
N ASP A 152 4.38 3.53 -11.38
CA ASP A 152 5.27 2.91 -10.39
C ASP A 152 5.87 3.92 -9.39
N PHE A 153 5.51 5.20 -9.51
CA PHE A 153 6.08 6.31 -8.74
C PHE A 153 7.62 6.45 -8.84
N GLY A 154 8.24 5.94 -9.91
CA GLY A 154 9.67 6.18 -10.19
C GLY A 154 10.02 7.66 -10.40
N ILE A 155 9.01 8.50 -10.66
CA ILE A 155 9.13 9.94 -10.84
C ILE A 155 8.19 10.68 -9.86
N THR A 156 8.73 11.02 -8.68
CA THR A 156 8.06 11.83 -7.64
C THR A 156 8.85 13.11 -7.38
N ASN A 157 8.74 14.11 -8.24
CA ASN A 157 9.52 15.36 -8.16
C ASN A 157 8.97 16.31 -7.08
N GLY A 158 9.18 15.95 -5.81
CA GLY A 158 8.78 16.74 -4.63
C GLY A 158 7.36 16.47 -4.15
N ILE A 159 6.74 15.38 -4.61
CA ILE A 159 5.35 15.01 -4.26
C ILE A 159 5.24 13.70 -3.49
N ASP A 160 6.33 13.16 -2.93
CA ASP A 160 6.27 11.92 -2.13
C ASP A 160 5.28 12.07 -0.95
N TRP A 161 5.20 13.28 -0.38
CA TRP A 161 4.22 13.62 0.65
C TRP A 161 2.78 13.50 0.15
N LEU A 162 2.51 13.76 -1.12
CA LEU A 162 1.17 13.65 -1.69
C LEU A 162 0.82 12.18 -1.91
N VAL A 163 1.74 11.41 -2.50
CA VAL A 163 1.58 9.96 -2.73
C VAL A 163 1.29 9.24 -1.41
N GLU A 164 2.15 9.45 -0.41
CA GLU A 164 2.03 8.79 0.89
C GLU A 164 0.94 9.42 1.77
N GLY A 165 0.70 10.72 1.61
CA GLY A 165 -0.39 11.42 2.30
C GLY A 165 -1.76 10.92 1.88
N MET A 166 -1.97 10.70 0.56
CA MET A 166 -3.20 10.11 0.01
C MET A 166 -3.46 8.74 0.62
N ALA A 167 -2.44 7.87 0.59
CA ALA A 167 -2.55 6.52 1.16
C ALA A 167 -2.78 6.56 2.67
N THR A 168 -2.10 7.42 3.41
CA THR A 168 -2.27 7.57 4.86
C THR A 168 -3.67 8.07 5.23
N TYR A 169 -4.18 9.05 4.51
CA TYR A 169 -5.49 9.64 4.79
C TYR A 169 -6.63 8.69 4.40
N ALA A 170 -6.63 8.21 3.14
CA ALA A 170 -7.70 7.36 2.62
C ALA A 170 -7.78 5.98 3.30
N SER A 171 -6.64 5.45 3.77
CA SER A 171 -6.61 4.19 4.54
C SER A 171 -7.14 4.33 5.97
N GLY A 172 -7.28 5.56 6.49
CA GLY A 172 -7.61 5.82 7.89
C GLY A 172 -6.40 5.75 8.84
N GLN A 173 -5.18 5.62 8.31
CA GLN A 173 -3.96 5.70 9.12
C GLN A 173 -3.68 7.12 9.65
N CYS A 174 -4.28 8.17 9.06
CA CYS A 174 -4.27 9.54 9.58
C CYS A 174 -5.21 9.71 10.80
N ASN A 175 -4.97 8.93 11.84
CA ASN A 175 -5.81 8.84 13.04
C ASN A 175 -5.51 9.94 14.08
N SER A 176 -6.31 9.98 15.15
CA SER A 176 -6.21 10.98 16.23
C SER A 176 -4.83 11.03 16.91
N LYS A 177 -4.14 9.88 17.02
CA LYS A 177 -2.78 9.84 17.56
C LYS A 177 -1.80 10.59 16.66
N ARG A 178 -1.80 10.29 15.35
CA ARG A 178 -0.93 11.00 14.38
C ARG A 178 -1.27 12.49 14.31
N ILE A 179 -2.56 12.85 14.31
CA ILE A 179 -3.00 14.26 14.35
C ILE A 179 -2.47 14.95 15.60
N SER A 180 -2.54 14.32 16.77
CA SER A 180 -1.99 14.87 18.02
C SER A 180 -0.48 15.07 17.97
N GLU A 181 0.26 14.15 17.35
CA GLU A 181 1.70 14.27 17.14
C GLU A 181 2.03 15.46 16.23
N VAL A 182 1.28 15.66 15.14
CA VAL A 182 1.44 16.82 14.25
C VAL A 182 1.12 18.13 14.99
N LYS A 183 0.05 18.20 15.78
CA LYS A 183 -0.26 19.38 16.61
C LYS A 183 0.90 19.74 17.53
N LYS A 184 1.56 18.75 18.14
CA LYS A 184 2.75 18.98 18.98
C LYS A 184 3.90 19.58 18.18
N ILE A 185 4.17 19.07 16.98
CA ILE A 185 5.21 19.59 16.07
C ILE A 185 4.91 21.05 15.69
N ILE A 186 3.65 21.36 15.35
CA ILE A 186 3.21 22.73 15.03
C ILE A 186 3.41 23.64 16.25
N SER A 187 2.96 23.23 17.44
CA SER A 187 3.08 24.04 18.66
C SER A 187 4.54 24.36 19.04
N ARG A 188 5.47 23.46 18.71
CA ARG A 188 6.92 23.64 18.92
C ARG A 188 7.60 24.39 17.78
N LYS A 189 6.88 24.72 16.70
CA LYS A 189 7.42 25.31 15.47
C LYS A 189 8.50 24.44 14.81
N GLU A 190 8.38 23.12 14.96
CA GLU A 190 9.31 22.11 14.43
C GLU A 190 8.86 21.55 13.07
N TYR A 191 7.82 22.13 12.45
CA TYR A 191 7.30 21.67 11.16
C TYR A 191 8.21 22.11 9.99
N PRO A 192 8.31 21.31 8.91
CA PRO A 192 9.11 21.70 7.75
C PRO A 192 8.50 22.90 7.01
N GLN A 193 9.34 23.78 6.48
CA GLN A 193 8.91 24.96 5.69
C GLN A 193 8.74 24.66 4.20
N GLN A 194 8.94 23.42 3.78
CA GLN A 194 8.85 22.97 2.39
C GLN A 194 8.18 21.59 2.36
N LEU A 195 7.24 21.40 1.45
CA LEU A 195 6.45 20.17 1.25
C LEU A 195 7.33 18.98 0.89
N ASN A 196 8.43 19.19 0.15
CA ASN A 196 9.40 18.12 -0.15
C ASN A 196 10.13 17.58 1.10
N LYS A 197 9.95 18.21 2.27
CA LYS A 197 10.46 17.73 3.56
C LYS A 197 9.39 17.07 4.42
N PHE A 198 8.11 17.09 4.03
CA PHE A 198 7.04 16.42 4.77
C PHE A 198 7.23 14.90 4.75
N TRP A 199 7.83 14.36 3.68
CA TRP A 199 8.18 12.95 3.61
C TRP A 199 9.55 12.62 4.22
N LYS A 200 9.85 13.16 5.42
CA LYS A 200 11.12 12.91 6.13
C LYS A 200 10.92 12.70 7.63
N GLY A 201 11.76 11.86 8.23
CA GLY A 201 11.73 11.58 9.66
C GLY A 201 10.52 10.75 10.11
N ASN A 202 10.34 10.64 11.42
CA ASN A 202 9.36 9.72 12.03
C ASN A 202 7.91 10.17 11.84
N SER A 203 7.69 11.48 11.70
CA SER A 203 6.34 12.07 11.60
C SER A 203 5.83 12.19 10.16
N LYS A 204 6.56 11.64 9.19
CA LYS A 204 6.32 11.83 7.76
C LYS A 204 4.89 11.52 7.31
N TYR A 205 4.34 10.40 7.78
CA TYR A 205 2.97 9.99 7.49
C TYR A 205 1.93 10.92 8.14
N GLY A 206 2.18 11.39 9.38
CA GLY A 206 1.29 12.34 10.04
C GLY A 206 1.25 13.69 9.31
N LEU A 207 2.44 14.23 8.99
CA LEU A 207 2.57 15.48 8.23
C LEU A 207 1.89 15.37 6.86
N SER A 208 2.20 14.31 6.11
CA SER A 208 1.67 14.07 4.77
C SER A 208 0.16 13.81 4.77
N GLY A 209 -0.32 12.94 5.67
CA GLY A 209 -1.73 12.60 5.78
C GLY A 209 -2.61 13.78 6.20
N THR A 210 -2.15 14.60 7.16
CA THR A 210 -2.90 15.80 7.56
C THR A 210 -2.88 16.90 6.50
N MET A 211 -1.82 16.99 5.69
CA MET A 211 -1.79 17.88 4.52
C MET A 211 -2.86 17.49 3.50
N VAL A 212 -2.95 16.20 3.17
CA VAL A 212 -4.00 15.72 2.26
C VAL A 212 -5.41 15.85 2.87
N MET A 213 -5.55 15.62 4.17
CA MET A 213 -6.80 15.86 4.89
C MET A 213 -7.25 17.33 4.79
N TYR A 214 -6.33 18.29 4.93
CA TYR A 214 -6.61 19.71 4.72
C TYR A 214 -7.04 19.98 3.27
N ILE A 215 -6.33 19.41 2.28
CA ILE A 215 -6.68 19.63 0.87
C ILE A 215 -8.10 19.09 0.57
N ASP A 216 -8.47 17.96 1.17
CA ASP A 216 -9.82 17.41 1.04
C ASP A 216 -10.90 18.30 1.68
N ASP A 217 -10.61 18.86 2.86
CA ASP A 217 -11.53 19.74 3.59
C ASP A 217 -11.77 21.06 2.83
N GLU A 218 -10.69 21.68 2.33
CA GLU A 218 -10.74 22.97 1.66
C GLU A 218 -11.20 22.87 0.20
N PHE A 219 -10.67 21.91 -0.56
CA PHE A 219 -10.88 21.82 -2.02
C PHE A 219 -11.78 20.66 -2.45
N GLY A 220 -12.08 19.73 -1.54
CA GLY A 220 -13.00 18.62 -1.79
C GLY A 220 -12.37 17.40 -2.45
N ARG A 221 -13.09 16.28 -2.33
CA ARG A 221 -12.65 14.95 -2.80
C ARG A 221 -12.38 14.86 -4.30
N THR A 222 -13.15 15.58 -5.11
CA THR A 222 -12.93 15.65 -6.56
C THR A 222 -11.56 16.23 -6.88
N LYS A 223 -11.13 17.27 -6.14
CA LYS A 223 -9.81 17.86 -6.32
C LYS A 223 -8.71 16.86 -5.93
N LEU A 224 -8.86 16.11 -4.84
CA LEU A 224 -7.93 15.03 -4.51
C LEU A 224 -7.75 14.03 -5.65
N LEU A 225 -8.86 13.63 -6.29
CA LEU A 225 -8.84 12.71 -7.43
C LEU A 225 -8.07 13.30 -8.62
N ASP A 226 -8.23 14.58 -8.92
CA ASP A 226 -7.51 15.28 -9.98
C ASP A 226 -6.00 15.31 -9.71
N LEU A 227 -5.59 15.48 -8.45
CA LEU A 227 -4.18 15.57 -8.07
C LEU A 227 -3.40 14.27 -8.33
N LEU A 228 -4.08 13.11 -8.39
CA LEU A 228 -3.44 11.80 -8.59
C LEU A 228 -2.69 11.69 -9.93
N ARG A 229 -2.93 12.59 -10.89
CA ARG A 229 -2.28 12.57 -12.22
C ARG A 229 -0.91 13.23 -12.25
N TYR A 230 -0.51 13.92 -11.18
CA TYR A 230 0.68 14.77 -11.17
C TYR A 230 1.91 14.07 -10.60
N ASN A 231 3.07 14.54 -11.04
CA ASN A 231 4.39 14.02 -10.68
C ASN A 231 5.34 15.12 -10.18
N TYR A 232 4.91 16.38 -10.25
CA TYR A 232 5.71 17.56 -9.94
C TYR A 232 4.93 18.44 -8.98
N LEU A 233 5.64 18.96 -7.97
CA LEU A 233 5.04 19.83 -6.96
C LEU A 233 4.37 21.06 -7.58
N MET A 234 5.00 21.68 -8.58
CA MET A 234 4.44 22.86 -9.24
C MET A 234 3.11 22.57 -9.93
N ASP A 235 2.92 21.38 -10.51
CA ASP A 235 1.64 21.04 -11.14
C ASP A 235 0.53 20.89 -10.09
N VAL A 236 0.86 20.34 -8.92
CA VAL A 236 -0.07 20.22 -7.79
C VAL A 236 -0.47 21.61 -7.27
N LEU A 237 0.50 22.49 -7.06
CA LEU A 237 0.26 23.86 -6.59
C LEU A 237 -0.56 24.68 -7.61
N ASN A 238 -0.26 24.52 -8.90
CA ASN A 238 -1.02 25.16 -9.97
C ASN A 238 -2.47 24.66 -10.04
N GLU A 239 -2.71 23.36 -9.85
CA GLU A 239 -4.08 22.79 -9.83
C GLU A 239 -4.90 23.26 -8.63
N LEU A 240 -4.23 23.55 -7.52
CA LEU A 240 -4.82 24.09 -6.29
C LEU A 240 -4.91 25.63 -6.31
N GLU A 241 -4.32 26.29 -7.31
CA GLU A 241 -4.27 27.75 -7.44
C GLU A 241 -3.70 28.44 -6.18
N ILE A 242 -2.69 27.83 -5.55
CA ILE A 242 -2.11 28.28 -4.28
C ILE A 242 -0.59 28.18 -4.31
N THR A 243 0.10 29.05 -3.58
CA THR A 243 1.54 28.90 -3.36
C THR A 243 1.86 27.83 -2.30
N GLU A 244 3.10 27.33 -2.31
CA GLU A 244 3.57 26.39 -1.28
C GLU A 244 3.47 26.98 0.14
N GLU A 245 3.79 28.27 0.29
CA GLU A 245 3.74 28.97 1.57
C GLU A 245 2.31 29.07 2.10
N GLU A 246 1.37 29.52 1.26
CA GLU A 246 -0.05 29.61 1.62
C GLU A 246 -0.62 28.24 1.98
N LEU A 247 -0.28 27.19 1.22
CA LEU A 247 -0.71 25.81 1.51
C LEU A 247 -0.23 25.35 2.90
N ILE A 248 1.04 25.58 3.24
CA ILE A 248 1.58 25.23 4.56
C ILE A 248 0.93 26.06 5.68
N VAL A 249 0.73 27.37 5.47
CA VAL A 249 0.11 28.25 6.46
C VAL A 249 -1.33 27.82 6.76
N ASN A 250 -2.13 27.57 5.73
CA ASN A 250 -3.52 27.20 5.89
C ASN A 250 -3.68 25.79 6.49
N TRP A 251 -2.86 24.84 6.05
CA TRP A 251 -2.80 23.50 6.67
C TRP A 251 -2.53 23.56 8.17
N LYS A 252 -1.59 24.40 8.61
CA LYS A 252 -1.32 24.55 10.05
C LYS A 252 -2.54 25.04 10.80
N TYR A 253 -3.19 26.09 10.28
CA TYR A 253 -4.37 26.66 10.89
C TYR A 253 -5.47 25.58 11.03
N PHE A 254 -5.70 24.82 9.95
CA PHE A 254 -6.62 23.68 9.95
C PHE A 254 -6.28 22.65 11.03
N VAL A 255 -5.02 22.18 11.11
CA VAL A 255 -4.62 21.16 12.09
C VAL A 255 -4.75 21.67 13.53
N GLU A 256 -4.54 22.95 13.79
CA GLU A 256 -4.74 23.55 15.11
C GLU A 256 -6.22 23.58 15.54
N GLN A 257 -7.17 23.53 14.59
CA GLN A 257 -8.62 23.50 14.86
C GLN A 257 -9.23 22.09 14.96
N LEU A 258 -8.51 21.03 14.53
CA LEU A 258 -8.92 19.63 14.76
C LEU A 258 -8.92 19.28 16.25
#